data_AF-A0A432XU69-F1
#
_entry.id   AF-A0A432XU69-F1
#
_cell.length_a   1.000
_cell.length_b   1.000
_cell.length_c   1.000
_cell.angle_alpha   90.00
_cell.angle_beta   90.00
_cell.angle_gamma   90.00
#
_symmetry.space_group_name_H-M   'P 1'
#
loop_
_entity.id
_entity.type
_entity.pdbx_description
1 polymer ?
#
loop_
_entity_poly.entity_id
_entity_poly.type
_entity_poly.pdbx_seq_one_letter_code
_entity_poly.pdbx_strand_id
1 'polypeptide(L)'
;MEVTIRKGVLRHTTDFFKHSILCRPTLTTQARKLALKRYCNRTNFETSAVQRVLEVVHGATWIYDSYGLSKPYTHHLKSNPLFSPSLDDIWSDSISISFGGRSIAAERLAGESGRLKALPESPAALVISQSIHGDVFAIIFPPSSEQTETEKAYYAVRRWDCPADIKQRHLVKLLEMTARADVFLSANRAFNKKGASLLADLSAIDNFYAKPLVRWQDRVLKWFLKLVGAGIRAVKKALWG
;
A
#
# COMPACT_ATOMS: atom_id res chain seq x y z
N MET A 1 2.23 -18.78 -28.08
CA MET A 1 2.10 -17.31 -28.20
C MET A 1 3.33 -16.71 -27.55
N GLU A 2 4.37 -16.44 -28.35
CA GLU A 2 5.64 -15.87 -27.87
C GLU A 2 5.42 -14.42 -27.44
N VAL A 3 5.73 -14.14 -26.17
CA VAL A 3 5.71 -12.78 -25.65
C VAL A 3 7.05 -12.13 -26.03
N THR A 4 7.03 -11.33 -27.09
CA THR A 4 8.17 -10.50 -27.50
C THR A 4 8.35 -9.35 -26.52
N ILE A 5 9.13 -9.58 -25.46
CA ILE A 5 9.56 -8.53 -24.53
C ILE A 5 10.53 -7.60 -25.28
N ARG A 6 10.17 -6.31 -25.43
CA ARG A 6 10.97 -5.30 -26.13
C ARG A 6 12.40 -5.24 -25.56
N LYS A 7 13.38 -5.66 -26.37
CA LYS A 7 14.84 -5.73 -26.07
C LYS A 7 15.53 -4.41 -25.67
N GLY A 8 14.85 -3.25 -25.78
CA GLY A 8 15.46 -1.93 -25.57
C GLY A 8 15.62 -1.50 -24.10
N VAL A 9 14.59 -1.72 -23.27
CA VAL A 9 14.56 -1.25 -21.86
C VAL A 9 15.39 -2.15 -20.94
N LEU A 10 15.46 -3.44 -21.26
CA LEU A 10 16.26 -4.43 -20.52
C LEU A 10 17.76 -4.16 -20.65
N ARG A 11 18.28 -3.75 -21.81
CA ARG A 11 19.74 -3.55 -22.01
C ARG A 11 20.31 -2.46 -21.10
N HIS A 12 19.71 -1.28 -21.09
CA HIS A 12 20.19 -0.16 -20.28
C HIS A 12 20.05 -0.39 -18.77
N THR A 13 19.02 -1.12 -18.33
CA THR A 13 18.82 -1.44 -16.91
C THR A 13 19.69 -2.61 -16.44
N THR A 14 20.03 -3.57 -17.31
CA THR A 14 21.03 -4.60 -17.01
C THR A 14 22.44 -4.04 -16.87
N ASP A 15 22.80 -3.01 -17.65
CA ASP A 15 24.14 -2.40 -17.57
C ASP A 15 24.32 -1.61 -16.28
N PHE A 16 23.29 -0.88 -15.83
CA PHE A 16 23.29 -0.20 -14.53
C PHE A 16 23.40 -1.21 -13.37
N PHE A 17 22.62 -2.29 -13.39
CA PHE A 17 22.64 -3.32 -12.33
C PHE A 17 23.97 -4.09 -12.29
N LYS A 18 24.56 -4.39 -13.45
CA LYS A 18 25.90 -4.98 -13.57
C LYS A 18 26.96 -4.06 -12.96
N HIS A 19 26.98 -2.78 -13.33
CA HIS A 19 28.02 -1.85 -12.88
C HIS A 19 27.90 -1.43 -11.40
N SER A 20 26.68 -1.28 -10.86
CA SER A 20 26.49 -0.71 -9.52
C SER A 20 26.42 -1.74 -8.38
N ILE A 21 25.97 -2.97 -8.64
CA ILE A 21 25.70 -3.97 -7.59
C ILE A 21 26.55 -5.25 -7.76
N LEU A 22 26.72 -5.76 -8.98
CA LEU A 22 27.51 -6.98 -9.22
C LEU A 22 29.02 -6.73 -9.17
N CYS A 23 29.48 -5.54 -9.59
CA CYS A 23 30.90 -5.19 -9.63
C CYS A 23 31.47 -4.64 -8.32
N ARG A 24 30.71 -4.57 -7.21
CA ARG A 24 31.27 -4.19 -5.90
C ARG A 24 31.87 -5.42 -5.21
N PRO A 25 33.21 -5.53 -5.11
CA PRO A 25 33.87 -6.72 -4.57
C PRO A 25 33.60 -6.93 -3.07
N THR A 26 33.17 -5.88 -2.36
CA THR A 26 32.93 -5.89 -0.90
C THR A 26 31.57 -6.45 -0.47
N LEU A 27 30.63 -6.66 -1.39
CA LEU A 27 29.31 -7.23 -1.06
C LEU A 27 29.40 -8.76 -0.91
N THR A 28 28.93 -9.27 0.23
CA THR A 28 28.78 -10.70 0.45
C THR A 28 27.82 -11.33 -0.56
N THR A 29 27.97 -12.63 -0.83
CA THR A 29 27.08 -13.38 -1.73
C THR A 29 25.61 -13.25 -1.35
N GLN A 30 25.30 -13.17 -0.05
CA GLN A 30 23.94 -12.95 0.44
C GLN A 30 23.41 -11.56 0.10
N ALA A 31 24.23 -10.52 0.26
CA ALA A 31 23.85 -9.15 -0.06
C ALA A 31 23.58 -8.96 -1.56
N ARG A 32 24.38 -9.62 -2.43
CA ARG A 32 24.15 -9.64 -3.88
C ARG A 32 22.85 -10.34 -4.26
N LYS A 33 22.58 -11.52 -3.68
CA LYS A 33 21.31 -12.25 -3.89
C LYS A 33 20.10 -11.41 -3.48
N LEU A 34 20.18 -10.72 -2.34
CA LEU A 34 19.12 -9.85 -1.87
C LEU A 34 18.91 -8.66 -2.82
N ALA A 35 19.99 -7.99 -3.25
CA ALA A 35 19.90 -6.88 -4.19
C ALA A 35 19.29 -7.29 -5.54
N LEU A 36 19.65 -8.46 -6.06
CA LEU A 36 19.06 -9.01 -7.29
C LEU A 36 17.57 -9.30 -7.11
N LYS A 37 17.18 -9.93 -6.00
CA LYS A 37 15.76 -10.18 -5.68
C LYS A 37 14.96 -8.88 -5.66
N ARG A 38 15.48 -7.84 -4.99
CA ARG A 38 14.83 -6.52 -4.91
C ARG A 38 14.67 -5.88 -6.28
N TYR A 39 15.70 -5.95 -7.12
CA TYR A 39 15.65 -5.44 -8.48
C TYR A 39 14.63 -6.16 -9.37
N CYS A 40 14.62 -7.50 -9.35
CA CYS A 40 13.61 -8.28 -10.10
C CYS A 40 12.18 -7.97 -9.64
N ASN A 41 11.97 -7.78 -8.34
CA ASN A 41 10.67 -7.35 -7.83
C ASN A 41 10.29 -5.96 -8.38
N ARG A 42 11.24 -5.04 -8.50
CA ARG A 42 10.99 -3.71 -9.06
C ARG A 42 10.53 -3.75 -10.51
N THR A 43 11.27 -4.48 -11.35
CA THR A 43 10.92 -4.62 -12.76
C THR A 43 9.58 -5.30 -13.01
N ASN A 44 9.08 -6.07 -12.04
CA ASN A 44 7.85 -6.86 -12.18
C ASN A 44 6.60 -6.17 -11.61
N PHE A 45 6.70 -4.95 -11.07
CA PHE A 45 5.55 -4.26 -10.49
C PHE A 45 4.47 -3.99 -11.55
N GLU A 46 4.84 -3.42 -12.69
CA GLU A 46 3.89 -3.13 -13.76
C GLU A 46 3.22 -4.40 -14.32
N THR A 47 4.02 -5.42 -14.62
CA THR A 47 3.51 -6.66 -15.24
C THR A 47 2.72 -7.53 -14.27
N SER A 48 3.02 -7.50 -12.98
CA SER A 48 2.38 -8.38 -11.99
C SER A 48 1.32 -7.66 -11.17
N ALA A 49 1.64 -6.50 -10.58
CA ALA A 49 0.73 -5.79 -9.68
C ALA A 49 -0.29 -4.96 -10.45
N VAL A 50 0.17 -4.06 -11.33
CA VAL A 50 -0.70 -3.08 -11.99
C VAL A 50 -1.75 -3.76 -12.86
N GLN A 51 -1.35 -4.73 -13.70
CA GLN A 51 -2.30 -5.50 -14.51
C GLN A 51 -3.39 -6.17 -13.66
N ARG A 52 -2.98 -6.81 -12.55
CA ARG A 52 -3.92 -7.47 -11.62
C ARG A 52 -4.86 -6.49 -10.95
N VAL A 53 -4.36 -5.30 -10.57
CA VAL A 53 -5.19 -4.23 -10.02
C VAL A 53 -6.25 -3.81 -11.02
N LEU A 54 -5.88 -3.54 -12.28
CA LEU A 54 -6.82 -3.12 -13.32
C LEU A 54 -7.87 -4.20 -13.62
N GLU A 55 -7.45 -5.47 -13.72
CA GLU A 55 -8.37 -6.61 -13.88
C GLU A 55 -9.42 -6.67 -12.77
N VAL A 56 -9.01 -6.52 -11.51
CA VAL A 56 -9.93 -6.56 -10.38
C VAL A 56 -10.83 -5.33 -10.33
N VAL A 57 -10.28 -4.13 -10.57
CA VAL A 57 -11.07 -2.89 -10.60
C VAL A 57 -12.15 -2.94 -11.69
N HIS A 58 -11.82 -3.52 -12.86
CA HIS A 58 -12.78 -3.68 -13.95
C HIS A 58 -13.76 -4.83 -13.73
N GLY A 59 -13.34 -5.92 -13.09
CA GLY A 59 -14.17 -7.11 -12.89
C GLY A 59 -15.05 -7.07 -11.63
N ALA A 60 -14.73 -6.26 -10.63
CA ALA A 60 -15.43 -6.25 -9.34
C ALA A 60 -16.55 -5.20 -9.28
N THR A 61 -17.39 -5.13 -10.32
CA THR A 61 -18.38 -4.06 -10.47
C THR A 61 -19.42 -4.03 -9.36
N TRP A 62 -19.82 -5.23 -8.95
CA TRP A 62 -20.74 -5.48 -7.84
C TRP A 62 -20.33 -4.78 -6.54
N ILE A 63 -19.04 -4.50 -6.31
CA ILE A 63 -18.60 -3.75 -5.13
C ILE A 63 -19.17 -2.34 -5.20
N TYR A 64 -18.82 -1.57 -6.23
CA TYR A 64 -19.24 -0.17 -6.30
C TYR A 64 -20.75 -0.03 -6.51
N ASP A 65 -21.39 -0.97 -7.22
CA ASP A 65 -22.86 -1.01 -7.36
C ASP A 65 -23.54 -1.18 -5.99
N SER A 66 -23.02 -2.08 -5.13
CA SER A 66 -23.58 -2.33 -3.78
C SER A 66 -23.46 -1.13 -2.83
N TYR A 67 -22.51 -0.23 -3.10
CA TYR A 67 -22.25 0.98 -2.30
C TYR A 67 -22.82 2.26 -2.95
N GLY A 68 -23.50 2.15 -4.11
CA GLY A 68 -24.01 3.30 -4.87
C GLY A 68 -22.90 4.25 -5.31
N LEU A 69 -21.73 3.72 -5.62
CA LEU A 69 -20.55 4.47 -6.07
C LEU A 69 -20.44 4.40 -7.59
N SER A 70 -19.85 5.43 -8.18
CA SER A 70 -19.44 5.38 -9.58
C SER A 70 -18.26 4.42 -9.75
N LYS A 71 -18.08 3.95 -10.99
CA LYS A 71 -16.88 3.18 -11.34
C LYS A 71 -15.63 4.02 -11.01
N PRO A 72 -14.65 3.46 -10.27
CA PRO A 72 -13.50 4.23 -9.83
C PRO A 72 -12.56 4.56 -10.99
N TYR A 73 -11.85 5.68 -10.84
CA TYR A 73 -10.78 6.10 -11.71
C TYR A 73 -9.46 5.51 -11.23
N THR A 74 -8.63 5.06 -12.17
CA THR A 74 -7.29 4.53 -11.88
C THR A 74 -6.23 5.43 -12.49
N HIS A 75 -5.29 5.88 -11.67
CA HIS A 75 -4.17 6.69 -12.12
C HIS A 75 -2.85 5.98 -11.83
N HIS A 76 -2.04 5.79 -12.87
CA HIS A 76 -0.77 5.08 -12.79
C HIS A 76 0.38 6.08 -12.88
N LEU A 77 1.10 6.24 -11.78
CA LEU A 77 2.34 7.01 -11.72
C LEU A 77 3.52 6.06 -11.94
N LYS A 78 4.30 6.31 -12.99
CA LYS A 78 5.58 5.62 -13.20
C LYS A 78 6.72 6.51 -12.74
N SER A 79 7.57 5.97 -11.89
CA SER A 79 8.87 6.58 -11.60
C SER A 79 9.71 6.58 -12.87
N ASN A 80 10.25 7.73 -13.24
CA ASN A 80 11.18 7.82 -14.37
C ASN A 80 12.55 7.32 -13.88
N PRO A 81 13.05 6.16 -14.36
CA PRO A 81 14.31 5.60 -13.88
C PRO A 81 15.54 6.45 -14.24
N LEU A 82 15.37 7.50 -15.07
CA LEU A 82 16.44 8.40 -15.50
C LEU A 82 16.70 9.56 -14.52
N PHE A 83 15.85 9.78 -13.51
CA PHE A 83 16.06 10.82 -12.51
C PHE A 83 16.52 10.21 -11.18
N SER A 84 17.67 10.70 -10.71
CA SER A 84 18.39 10.22 -9.51
C SER A 84 17.54 10.35 -8.24
N PRO A 85 17.62 9.39 -7.31
CA PRO A 85 16.92 9.44 -6.04
C PRO A 85 17.68 10.37 -5.08
N SER A 86 17.02 11.42 -4.61
CA SER A 86 17.22 11.79 -3.21
C SER A 86 16.84 10.55 -2.37
N LEU A 87 17.59 10.25 -1.31
CA LEU A 87 17.30 9.09 -0.45
C LEU A 87 15.90 9.15 0.21
N ASP A 88 15.26 10.31 0.15
CA ASP A 88 14.01 10.64 0.83
C ASP A 88 12.76 10.48 -0.06
N ASP A 89 12.91 10.32 -1.38
CA ASP A 89 11.80 10.06 -2.30
C ASP A 89 11.57 8.55 -2.47
N ILE A 90 10.87 7.99 -1.49
CA ILE A 90 10.70 6.55 -1.21
C ILE A 90 9.80 5.81 -2.22
N TRP A 91 9.20 6.50 -3.19
CA TRP A 91 8.11 5.96 -4.01
C TRP A 91 8.56 5.60 -5.43
N SER A 92 8.63 4.31 -5.73
CA SER A 92 8.91 3.77 -7.07
C SER A 92 7.65 3.12 -7.62
N ASP A 93 7.01 3.73 -8.61
CA ASP A 93 5.78 3.27 -9.25
C ASP A 93 4.57 3.12 -8.30
N SER A 94 3.42 3.63 -8.73
CA SER A 94 2.18 3.49 -7.97
C SER A 94 0.95 3.49 -8.86
N ILE A 95 -0.08 2.78 -8.41
CA ILE A 95 -1.42 2.87 -8.95
C ILE A 95 -2.35 3.37 -7.85
N SER A 96 -3.00 4.50 -8.11
CA SER A 96 -4.06 5.02 -7.26
C SER A 96 -5.42 4.71 -7.86
N ILE A 97 -6.38 4.45 -6.99
CA ILE A 97 -7.76 4.14 -7.32
C ILE A 97 -8.62 5.08 -6.46
N SER A 98 -9.42 5.92 -7.08
CA SER A 98 -10.36 6.80 -6.38
C SER A 98 -11.76 6.62 -6.91
N PHE A 99 -12.73 6.63 -6.00
CA PHE A 99 -14.13 6.77 -6.37
C PHE A 99 -14.34 8.26 -6.69
N GLY A 100 -15.07 8.60 -7.75
CA GLY A 100 -15.19 10.01 -8.18
C GLY A 100 -15.71 10.92 -7.07
N GLY A 101 -15.37 12.21 -7.14
CA GLY A 101 -15.79 13.19 -6.13
C GLY A 101 -17.31 13.34 -6.06
N ARG A 102 -17.84 13.45 -4.83
CA ARG A 102 -19.22 13.87 -4.57
C ARG A 102 -19.18 15.34 -4.14
N SER A 103 -19.87 16.21 -4.85
CA SER A 103 -19.98 17.61 -4.44
C SER A 103 -20.93 17.71 -3.24
N ILE A 104 -20.48 18.37 -2.17
CA ILE A 104 -21.34 18.73 -1.04
C ILE A 104 -21.86 20.13 -1.29
N ALA A 105 -23.18 20.28 -1.33
CA ALA A 105 -23.79 21.59 -1.13
C ALA A 105 -23.58 21.98 0.34
N ALA A 106 -22.73 22.96 0.62
CA ALA A 106 -22.49 23.38 1.99
C ALA A 106 -23.68 24.17 2.54
N GLU A 107 -23.96 23.91 3.81
CA GLU A 107 -24.90 24.69 4.61
C GLU A 107 -24.42 26.15 4.71
N ARG A 108 -25.39 27.07 4.75
CA ARG A 108 -25.20 28.53 4.59
C ARG A 108 -24.06 29.06 5.48
N LEU A 109 -23.06 29.70 4.88
CA LEU A 109 -22.14 30.57 5.61
C LEU A 109 -22.98 31.68 6.26
N ALA A 110 -22.92 31.78 7.59
CA ALA A 110 -23.64 32.80 8.34
C ALA A 110 -23.25 34.19 7.85
N GLY A 111 -24.16 34.88 7.17
CA GLY A 111 -23.99 36.27 6.72
C GLY A 111 -24.17 36.52 5.21
N GLU A 112 -24.16 35.49 4.36
CA GLU A 112 -24.36 35.67 2.91
C GLU A 112 -25.74 35.17 2.45
N SER A 113 -26.48 36.04 1.76
CA SER A 113 -27.82 35.75 1.27
C SER A 113 -27.83 34.65 0.20
N GLY A 114 -28.27 33.45 0.60
CA GLY A 114 -29.01 32.52 -0.27
C GLY A 114 -28.23 31.65 -1.27
N ARG A 115 -26.90 31.78 -1.42
CA ARG A 115 -26.13 30.90 -2.31
C ARG A 115 -25.43 29.78 -1.54
N LEU A 116 -25.83 28.53 -1.83
CA LEU A 116 -25.10 27.34 -1.37
C LEU A 116 -23.75 27.30 -2.10
N LYS A 117 -22.65 27.34 -1.35
CA LYS A 117 -21.31 27.15 -1.91
C LYS A 117 -21.01 25.65 -1.91
N ALA A 118 -20.63 25.10 -3.06
CA ALA A 118 -20.09 23.74 -3.08
C ALA A 118 -18.71 23.75 -2.41
N LEU A 119 -18.51 22.90 -1.42
CA LEU A 119 -17.18 22.71 -0.82
C LEU A 119 -16.47 21.55 -1.52
N PRO A 120 -15.17 21.68 -1.81
CA PRO A 120 -14.40 20.61 -2.41
C PRO A 120 -14.25 19.45 -1.39
N GLU A 121 -14.63 18.24 -1.81
CA GLU A 121 -14.31 17.01 -1.11
C GLU A 121 -13.26 16.21 -1.90
N SER A 122 -12.26 15.72 -1.18
CA SER A 122 -11.39 14.66 -1.67
C SER A 122 -12.03 13.31 -1.33
N PRO A 123 -12.35 12.47 -2.33
CA PRO A 123 -12.91 11.14 -2.07
C PRO A 123 -11.86 10.21 -1.46
N ALA A 124 -12.31 9.07 -0.93
CA ALA A 124 -11.37 8.06 -0.45
C ALA A 124 -10.55 7.50 -1.62
N ALA A 125 -9.25 7.27 -1.38
CA ALA A 125 -8.36 6.72 -2.39
C ALA A 125 -7.59 5.51 -1.86
N LEU A 126 -7.44 4.48 -2.70
CA LEU A 126 -6.55 3.36 -2.47
C LEU A 126 -5.30 3.55 -3.32
N VAL A 127 -4.14 3.56 -2.70
CA VAL A 127 -2.84 3.62 -3.39
C VAL A 127 -2.10 2.32 -3.16
N ILE A 128 -1.70 1.66 -4.25
CA ILE A 128 -0.78 0.53 -4.23
C ILE A 128 0.53 1.02 -4.82
N SER A 129 1.58 1.05 -4.02
CA SER A 129 2.89 1.55 -4.44
C SER A 129 4.01 0.62 -4.04
N GLN A 130 5.04 0.57 -4.89
CA GLN A 130 6.24 -0.17 -4.61
C GLN A 130 7.32 0.74 -3.99
N SER A 131 8.04 0.17 -3.03
CA SER A 131 9.19 0.84 -2.44
C SER A 131 10.48 0.58 -3.22
N ILE A 132 11.51 1.38 -2.96
CA ILE A 132 12.87 1.16 -3.47
C ILE A 132 13.44 -0.23 -3.14
N HIS A 133 12.94 -0.89 -2.09
CA HIS A 133 13.34 -2.25 -1.70
C HIS A 133 12.57 -3.34 -2.43
N GLY A 134 11.61 -2.99 -3.29
CA GLY A 134 10.85 -3.92 -4.14
C GLY A 134 9.61 -4.54 -3.48
N ASP A 135 9.37 -4.28 -2.20
CA ASP A 135 8.11 -4.59 -1.53
C ASP A 135 7.01 -3.59 -1.93
N VAL A 136 5.75 -4.01 -1.77
CA VAL A 136 4.57 -3.27 -2.18
C VAL A 136 3.71 -2.97 -0.97
N PHE A 137 3.22 -1.74 -0.88
CA PHE A 137 2.30 -1.28 0.15
C PHE A 137 0.95 -0.94 -0.46
N ALA A 138 -0.13 -1.24 0.27
CA ALA A 138 -1.45 -0.69 0.01
C ALA A 138 -1.82 0.28 1.13
N ILE A 139 -2.25 1.47 0.73
CA ILE A 139 -2.57 2.59 1.62
C ILE A 139 -3.96 3.11 1.27
N ILE A 140 -4.78 3.37 2.28
CA ILE A 140 -6.07 4.02 2.12
C ILE A 140 -5.97 5.45 2.65
N PHE A 141 -6.25 6.40 1.77
CA PHE A 141 -6.51 7.79 2.12
C PHE A 141 -8.01 7.91 2.40
N PRO A 142 -8.42 8.28 3.62
CA PRO A 142 -9.81 8.55 3.93
C PRO A 142 -10.30 9.78 3.14
N PRO A 143 -11.63 9.94 2.96
CA PRO A 143 -12.15 11.16 2.37
C PRO A 143 -11.90 12.35 3.31
N SER A 144 -11.71 13.53 2.73
CA SER A 144 -11.52 14.77 3.48
C SER A 144 -12.28 15.93 2.85
N SER A 145 -12.69 16.88 3.67
CA SER A 145 -13.34 18.13 3.26
C SER A 145 -12.85 19.27 4.13
N GLU A 146 -13.12 20.52 3.71
CA GLU A 146 -12.84 21.70 4.55
C GLU A 146 -13.57 21.67 5.91
N GLN A 147 -14.64 20.87 6.04
CA GLN A 147 -15.46 20.80 7.26
C GLN A 147 -15.10 19.62 8.16
N THR A 148 -14.53 18.56 7.59
CA THR A 148 -14.17 17.35 8.33
C THR A 148 -12.86 16.79 7.82
N GLU A 149 -11.87 16.78 8.69
CA GLU A 149 -10.62 16.07 8.50
C GLU A 149 -10.59 14.86 9.42
N THR A 150 -10.18 13.71 8.89
CA THR A 150 -9.84 12.56 9.71
C THR A 150 -8.51 12.79 10.41
N GLU A 151 -8.38 12.32 11.66
CA GLU A 151 -7.17 12.46 12.48
C GLU A 151 -5.88 11.99 11.79
N LYS A 152 -5.97 11.00 10.89
CA LYS A 152 -4.85 10.52 10.07
C LYS A 152 -5.05 10.85 8.59
N ALA A 153 -3.98 11.30 7.96
CA ALA A 153 -3.91 11.53 6.51
C ALA A 153 -3.99 10.23 5.69
N TYR A 154 -3.52 9.10 6.23
CA TYR A 154 -3.60 7.81 5.55
C TYR A 154 -3.49 6.62 6.52
N TYR A 155 -3.88 5.44 6.03
CA TYR A 155 -3.77 4.15 6.73
C TYR A 155 -3.05 3.12 5.86
N ALA A 156 -1.92 2.58 6.32
CA ALA A 156 -1.25 1.46 5.69
C ALA A 156 -2.01 0.17 5.98
N VAL A 157 -2.68 -0.38 4.98
CA VAL A 157 -3.62 -1.50 5.18
C VAL A 157 -3.08 -2.85 4.76
N ARG A 158 -1.99 -2.86 3.98
CA ARG A 158 -1.33 -4.10 3.58
C ARG A 158 0.09 -3.89 3.10
N ARG A 159 0.90 -4.94 3.25
CA ARG A 159 2.25 -5.04 2.67
C ARG A 159 2.44 -6.41 2.01
N TRP A 160 3.18 -6.44 0.91
CA TRP A 160 3.66 -7.65 0.24
C TRP A 160 5.15 -7.55 -0.02
N ASP A 161 5.89 -8.64 0.21
CA ASP A 161 7.33 -8.68 -0.06
C ASP A 161 7.64 -8.75 -1.56
N CYS A 162 6.68 -9.23 -2.36
CA CYS A 162 6.78 -9.37 -3.81
C CYS A 162 5.48 -8.93 -4.51
N PRO A 163 5.55 -8.22 -5.64
CA PRO A 163 4.37 -7.89 -6.45
C PRO A 163 3.53 -9.11 -6.87
N ALA A 164 4.17 -10.26 -7.06
CA ALA A 164 3.48 -11.50 -7.46
C ALA A 164 2.59 -12.09 -6.34
N ASP A 165 2.77 -11.66 -5.09
CA ASP A 165 1.96 -12.14 -3.95
C ASP A 165 0.58 -11.44 -3.88
N ILE A 166 0.35 -10.45 -4.76
CA ILE A 166 -0.91 -9.74 -4.87
C ILE A 166 -1.92 -10.65 -5.54
N LYS A 167 -2.91 -11.10 -4.76
CA LYS A 167 -3.99 -11.99 -5.20
C LYS A 167 -5.29 -11.20 -5.34
N GLN A 168 -6.17 -11.62 -6.23
CA GLN A 168 -7.49 -11.00 -6.45
C GLN A 168 -8.27 -10.80 -5.15
N ARG A 169 -8.36 -11.82 -4.28
CA ARG A 169 -9.04 -11.74 -2.97
C ARG A 169 -8.50 -10.62 -2.07
N HIS A 170 -7.21 -10.28 -2.21
CA HIS A 170 -6.59 -9.20 -1.44
C HIS A 170 -7.06 -7.85 -1.94
N LEU A 171 -7.11 -7.69 -3.26
CA LEU A 171 -7.54 -6.45 -3.94
C LEU A 171 -9.03 -6.19 -3.76
N VAL A 172 -9.88 -7.22 -3.87
CA VAL A 172 -11.32 -7.12 -3.59
C VAL A 172 -11.57 -6.59 -2.18
N LYS A 173 -10.91 -7.17 -1.17
CA LYS A 173 -11.03 -6.69 0.22
C LYS A 173 -10.57 -5.24 0.38
N LEU A 174 -9.51 -4.84 -0.30
CA LEU A 174 -9.02 -3.45 -0.27
C LEU A 174 -10.03 -2.50 -0.90
N LEU A 175 -10.57 -2.84 -2.08
CA LEU A 175 -11.61 -2.05 -2.74
C LEU A 175 -12.87 -1.92 -1.89
N GLU A 176 -13.32 -2.99 -1.23
CA GLU A 176 -14.45 -2.94 -0.30
C GLU A 176 -14.18 -2.01 0.89
N MET A 177 -12.98 -2.07 1.48
CA MET A 177 -12.61 -1.19 2.58
C MET A 177 -12.56 0.28 2.14
N THR A 178 -12.03 0.56 0.95
CA THR A 178 -11.98 1.93 0.39
C THR A 178 -13.38 2.43 0.05
N ALA A 179 -14.23 1.61 -0.56
CA ALA A 179 -15.63 1.96 -0.84
C ALA A 179 -16.40 2.24 0.45
N ARG A 180 -16.19 1.43 1.50
CA ARG A 180 -16.77 1.70 2.83
C ARG A 180 -16.25 3.00 3.44
N ALA A 181 -14.97 3.30 3.30
CA ALA A 181 -14.39 4.54 3.79
C ALA A 181 -15.03 5.74 3.10
N ASP A 182 -15.13 5.71 1.76
CA ASP A 182 -15.78 6.76 0.98
C ASP A 182 -17.24 6.98 1.42
N VAL A 183 -17.99 5.88 1.56
CA VAL A 183 -19.39 5.92 1.91
C VAL A 183 -19.63 6.33 3.37
N PHE A 184 -18.83 5.87 4.32
CA PHE A 184 -19.14 6.08 5.74
C PHE A 184 -18.45 7.29 6.37
N LEU A 185 -17.42 7.82 5.72
CA LEU A 185 -16.60 8.92 6.26
C LEU A 185 -16.69 10.20 5.43
N SER A 186 -17.40 10.22 4.30
CA SER A 186 -17.69 11.46 3.55
C SER A 186 -18.37 12.49 4.46
N ALA A 187 -17.98 13.76 4.33
CA ALA A 187 -18.35 14.83 5.25
C ALA A 187 -19.86 15.11 5.26
N ASN A 188 -20.55 14.67 4.21
CA ASN A 188 -22.00 14.81 4.04
C ASN A 188 -22.84 13.99 5.01
N ARG A 189 -22.23 13.14 5.84
CA ARG A 189 -22.96 12.23 6.71
C ARG A 189 -22.81 12.64 8.17
N ALA A 190 -23.96 12.84 8.82
CA ALA A 190 -24.05 12.88 10.27
C ALA A 190 -23.37 11.64 10.89
N PHE A 191 -23.01 11.74 12.17
CA PHE A 191 -22.28 10.71 12.91
C PHE A 191 -22.70 9.28 12.55
N ASN A 192 -21.75 8.52 11.98
CA ASN A 192 -22.00 7.18 11.47
C ASN A 192 -21.22 6.14 12.30
N LYS A 193 -21.95 5.34 13.09
CA LYS A 193 -21.37 4.25 13.90
C LYS A 193 -20.52 3.28 13.06
N LYS A 194 -20.92 3.00 11.81
CA LYS A 194 -20.15 2.13 10.90
C LYS A 194 -18.84 2.79 10.46
N GLY A 195 -18.84 4.11 10.26
CA GLY A 195 -17.64 4.89 9.96
C GLY A 195 -16.66 4.90 11.13
N ALA A 196 -17.15 5.15 12.35
CA ALA A 196 -16.31 5.10 13.55
C ALA A 196 -15.67 3.71 13.76
N SER A 197 -16.44 2.63 13.58
CA SER A 197 -15.91 1.26 13.63
C SER A 197 -14.85 1.02 12.55
N LEU A 198 -15.08 1.49 11.32
CA LEU A 198 -14.13 1.36 10.22
C LEU A 198 -12.82 2.10 10.51
N LEU A 199 -12.88 3.31 11.07
CA LEU A 199 -11.68 4.06 11.46
C LEU A 199 -10.88 3.34 12.55
N ALA A 200 -11.57 2.71 13.52
CA ALA A 200 -10.92 1.89 14.54
C ALA A 200 -10.22 0.66 13.92
N ASP A 201 -10.90 -0.03 12.98
CA ASP A 201 -10.33 -1.17 12.25
C ASP A 201 -9.11 -0.75 11.42
N LEU A 202 -9.23 0.33 10.65
CA LEU A 202 -8.14 0.88 9.85
C LEU A 202 -6.95 1.30 10.72
N SER A 203 -7.21 1.90 11.88
CA SER A 203 -6.17 2.27 12.85
C SER A 203 -5.46 1.05 13.43
N ALA A 204 -6.18 -0.03 13.74
CA ALA A 204 -5.61 -1.27 14.23
C ALA A 204 -4.74 -1.96 13.16
N ILE A 205 -5.21 -1.97 11.91
CA ILE A 205 -4.48 -2.52 10.76
C ILE A 205 -3.23 -1.69 10.46
N ASP A 206 -3.37 -0.36 10.44
CA ASP A 206 -2.25 0.57 10.23
C ASP A 206 -1.16 0.37 11.28
N ASN A 207 -1.54 0.24 12.56
CA ASN A 207 -0.60 -0.08 13.63
C ASN A 207 0.14 -1.42 13.47
N PHE A 208 -0.37 -2.34 12.63
CA PHE A 208 0.30 -3.58 12.28
C PHE A 208 1.28 -3.40 11.12
N TYR A 209 0.89 -2.68 10.05
CA TYR A 209 1.69 -2.53 8.84
C TYR A 209 2.63 -1.31 8.82
N ALA A 210 2.27 -0.23 9.50
CA ALA A 210 3.09 0.98 9.63
C ALA A 210 4.28 0.80 10.58
N LYS A 211 4.30 -0.27 11.39
CA LYS A 211 5.46 -0.55 12.25
C LYS A 211 6.61 -1.08 11.41
N PRO A 212 7.81 -0.48 11.51
CA PRO A 212 8.99 -1.01 10.84
C PRO A 212 9.24 -2.46 11.31
N LEU A 213 9.82 -3.27 10.42
CA LEU A 213 10.14 -4.71 10.54
C LEU A 213 10.76 -5.16 11.89
N VAL A 214 11.21 -4.22 12.71
CA VAL A 214 11.83 -4.38 14.04
C VAL A 214 11.04 -5.33 14.95
N ARG A 215 9.70 -5.26 14.98
CA ARG A 215 8.92 -6.12 15.89
C ARG A 215 8.81 -7.59 15.47
N TRP A 216 8.92 -7.91 14.18
CA TRP A 216 8.91 -9.31 13.75
C TRP A 216 10.24 -9.98 14.11
N GLN A 217 11.35 -9.27 13.94
CA GLN A 217 12.64 -9.69 14.47
C GLN A 217 12.60 -9.79 16.00
N ASP A 218 12.01 -8.84 16.73
CA ASP A 218 11.89 -8.94 18.19
C ASP A 218 10.99 -10.09 18.67
N ARG A 219 9.88 -10.39 17.98
CA ARG A 219 9.01 -11.51 18.36
C ARG A 219 9.66 -12.85 18.06
N VAL A 220 10.30 -12.98 16.90
CA VAL A 220 11.06 -14.18 16.53
C VAL A 220 12.26 -14.35 17.45
N LEU A 221 12.99 -13.28 17.76
CA LEU A 221 14.12 -13.27 18.70
C LEU A 221 13.66 -13.57 20.13
N LYS A 222 12.55 -13.00 20.61
CA LYS A 222 11.97 -13.34 21.93
C LYS A 222 11.48 -14.79 21.98
N TRP A 223 10.91 -15.31 20.90
CA TRP A 223 10.49 -16.70 20.82
C TRP A 223 11.69 -17.66 20.79
N PHE A 224 12.72 -17.33 20.02
CA PHE A 224 13.98 -18.06 19.93
C PHE A 224 14.73 -18.07 21.27
N LEU A 225 14.86 -16.92 21.94
CA LEU A 225 15.47 -16.82 23.26
C LEU A 225 14.71 -17.62 24.33
N LYS A 226 13.37 -17.69 24.24
CA LYS A 226 12.56 -18.55 25.12
C LYS A 226 12.83 -20.04 24.89
N LEU A 227 13.00 -20.47 23.64
CA LEU A 227 13.35 -21.85 23.30
C LEU A 227 14.75 -22.23 23.80
N VAL A 228 15.74 -21.37 23.57
CA VAL A 228 17.11 -21.58 24.06
C VAL A 228 17.13 -21.63 25.59
N GLY A 229 16.44 -20.71 26.27
CA GLY A 229 16.33 -20.72 27.73
C GLY A 229 15.56 -21.92 28.30
N ALA A 230 14.61 -22.49 27.56
CA ALA A 230 13.95 -23.74 27.93
C ALA A 230 14.87 -24.96 27.76
N GLY A 231 15.63 -25.02 26.66
CA GLY A 231 16.61 -26.07 26.41
C GLY A 231 17.73 -26.11 27.45
N ILE A 232 18.30 -24.95 27.82
CA ILE A 232 19.35 -24.86 28.84
C ILE A 232 18.83 -25.36 30.20
N ARG A 233 17.57 -25.05 30.56
CA ARG A 233 16.96 -25.53 31.82
C ARG A 233 16.72 -27.04 31.81
N ALA A 234 16.33 -27.61 30.67
CA ALA A 234 16.16 -29.05 30.53
C ALA A 234 17.49 -29.81 30.66
N VAL A 235 18.55 -29.31 30.02
CA VAL A 235 19.90 -29.90 30.10
C VAL A 235 20.47 -29.81 31.51
N LYS A 236 20.30 -28.67 32.18
CA LYS A 236 20.77 -28.49 33.57
C LYS A 236 20.04 -29.42 34.55
N LYS A 237 18.75 -29.67 34.33
CA LYS A 237 17.95 -30.61 35.13
C LYS A 237 18.35 -32.08 34.88
N ALA A 238 18.80 -32.43 33.69
CA ALA A 238 19.26 -33.79 33.36
C ALA A 238 20.68 -34.10 33.86
N LEU A 239 21.52 -33.08 34.08
CA LEU A 239 22.92 -33.26 34.52
C LEU A 239 23.10 -33.14 36.04
N TRP A 240 22.14 -32.58 36.77
CA TRP A 240 22.27 -32.23 38.20
C TRP A 240 21.06 -32.67 39.04
N GLY A 241 20.17 -33.50 38.48
CA GLY A 241 18.98 -34.03 39.14
C GLY A 241 18.94 -35.54 39.09
#